data_AF-A0A3E0WKY4-F1
#
_entry.id   AF-A0A3E0WKY4-F1
#
_cell.length_a   1.000
_cell.length_b   1.000
_cell.length_c   1.000
_cell.angle_alpha   90.00
_cell.angle_beta   90.00
_cell.angle_gamma   90.00
#
_symmetry.space_group_name_H-M   'P 1'
#
loop_
_entity.id
_entity.type
_entity.pdbx_description
1 polymer ?
#
loop_
_entity_poly.entity_id
_entity_poly.type
_entity_poly.pdbx_seq_one_letter_code
_entity_poly.pdbx_strand_id
1 'polypeptide(L)'
;MFGFGFFDAFIAAGVFGLQYFLSSRNSVYWGGIIPLLFVVWRTWTFVNENEKLLHYALILSVGLAFLIGGWYEGRNVVREKRKQELNKMKSYDMK
;
A
#
# COMPACT_ATOMS: atom_id res chain seq x y z
N MET A 1 1.76 -1.19 -26.37
CA MET A 1 2.32 0.15 -26.09
C MET A 1 1.43 0.81 -25.05
N PHE A 2 1.85 0.78 -23.78
CA PHE A 2 1.11 1.41 -22.67
C PHE A 2 1.16 2.93 -22.85
N GLY A 3 0.08 3.52 -23.35
CA GLY A 3 -0.08 4.97 -23.44
C GLY A 3 -0.42 5.52 -22.07
N PHE A 4 0.59 5.83 -21.25
CA PHE A 4 0.40 6.58 -20.01
C PHE A 4 0.20 8.06 -20.36
N GLY A 5 -1.05 8.52 -20.38
CA GLY A 5 -1.39 9.94 -20.47
C GLY A 5 -1.13 10.65 -19.15
N PHE A 6 -1.02 11.98 -19.17
CA PHE A 6 -0.86 12.81 -17.97
C PHE A 6 -1.94 12.51 -16.91
N PHE A 7 -3.16 12.19 -17.35
CA PHE A 7 -4.28 11.79 -16.50
C PHE A 7 -4.08 10.46 -15.77
N ASP A 8 -3.35 9.50 -16.35
CA ASP A 8 -3.11 8.19 -15.71
C ASP A 8 -2.20 8.34 -14.49
N ALA A 9 -1.26 9.28 -14.52
CA ALA A 9 -0.42 9.59 -13.37
C ALA A 9 -1.23 10.15 -12.20
N PHE A 10 -2.24 11.00 -12.46
CA PHE A 10 -3.15 11.49 -11.41
C PHE A 10 -4.07 10.40 -10.88
N ILE A 11 -4.53 9.49 -11.74
CA ILE A 11 -5.33 8.34 -11.31
C ILE A 11 -4.49 7.43 -10.41
N ALA A 12 -3.27 7.11 -10.81
CA ALA A 12 -2.34 6.32 -10.00
C ALA A 12 -2.04 7.01 -8.66
N ALA A 13 -1.71 8.31 -8.69
CA ALA A 13 -1.48 9.09 -7.47
C ALA A 13 -2.72 9.15 -6.57
N GLY A 14 -3.92 9.26 -7.16
CA GLY A 14 -5.19 9.21 -6.46
C GLY A 14 -5.43 7.86 -5.78
N VAL A 15 -5.16 6.75 -6.49
CA VAL A 15 -5.25 5.38 -5.96
C VAL A 15 -4.26 5.16 -4.81
N PHE A 16 -3.01 5.60 -4.97
CA PHE A 16 -2.00 5.54 -3.90
C PHE A 16 -2.38 6.42 -2.69
N GLY A 17 -2.90 7.62 -2.94
CA GLY A 17 -3.41 8.51 -1.89
C GLY A 17 -4.58 7.90 -1.15
N LEU A 18 -5.53 7.29 -1.87
CA LEU A 18 -6.67 6.57 -1.29
C LEU A 18 -6.18 5.37 -0.48
N GLN A 19 -5.21 4.61 -0.97
CA GLN A 19 -4.59 3.49 -0.27
C GLN A 19 -4.01 3.92 1.07
N TYR A 20 -3.21 4.98 1.06
CA TYR A 20 -2.54 5.49 2.24
C TYR A 20 -3.56 6.02 3.24
N PHE A 21 -4.55 6.78 2.75
CA PHE A 21 -5.65 7.29 3.56
C PHE A 21 -6.48 6.17 4.19
N LEU A 22 -6.82 5.13 3.42
CA LEU A 22 -7.58 3.98 3.90
C LEU A 22 -6.75 3.11 4.87
N SER A 23 -5.44 2.97 4.65
CA SER A 23 -4.52 2.31 5.57
C SER A 23 -4.41 3.04 6.92
N SER A 24 -4.54 4.37 6.89
CA SER A 24 -4.56 5.20 8.11
C SER A 24 -5.86 5.06 8.93
N ARG A 25 -6.93 4.53 8.32
CA ARG A 25 -8.22 4.29 8.98
C ARG A 25 -8.27 2.91 9.65
N ASN A 26 -9.26 2.72 10.52
CA ASN A 26 -9.34 1.62 11.49
C ASN A 26 -9.26 0.20 10.89
N SER A 27 -9.45 0.03 9.58
CA SER A 27 -9.43 -1.27 8.91
C SER A 27 -8.09 -1.52 8.21
N VAL A 28 -7.34 -2.49 8.74
CA VAL A 28 -6.09 -3.04 8.20
C VAL A 28 -6.26 -3.49 6.74
N TYR A 29 -7.45 -4.00 6.41
CA TYR A 29 -7.76 -4.73 5.18
C TYR A 29 -7.74 -3.85 3.93
N TRP A 30 -8.07 -2.56 4.04
CA TRP A 30 -8.08 -1.68 2.86
C TRP A 30 -6.68 -1.35 2.34
N GLY A 31 -5.67 -1.31 3.20
CA GLY A 31 -4.29 -1.12 2.75
C GLY A 31 -3.68 -2.36 2.12
N GLY A 32 -4.15 -3.56 2.49
CA GLY A 32 -3.71 -4.84 1.94
C GLY A 32 -4.33 -5.21 0.60
N ILE A 33 -5.43 -4.57 0.21
CA ILE A 33 -6.13 -4.86 -1.06
C ILE A 33 -5.30 -4.44 -2.29
N ILE A 34 -4.48 -3.39 -2.15
CA ILE A 34 -3.66 -2.88 -3.26
C ILE A 34 -2.46 -3.76 -3.58
N PRO A 35 -1.68 -4.25 -2.61
CA PRO A 35 -0.72 -5.33 -2.85
C PRO A 35 -1.33 -6.51 -3.61
N LEU A 36 -2.57 -6.88 -3.26
CA LEU A 36 -3.28 -8.00 -3.85
C LEU A 36 -3.67 -7.73 -5.31
N LEU A 37 -4.22 -6.55 -5.60
CA LEU A 37 -4.53 -6.10 -6.96
C LEU A 37 -3.26 -6.00 -7.83
N PHE A 38 -2.16 -5.51 -7.26
CA PHE A 38 -0.87 -5.44 -7.96
C PHE A 38 -0.36 -6.82 -8.39
N VAL A 39 -0.46 -7.81 -7.50
CA VAL A 39 -0.09 -9.20 -7.84
C VAL A 39 -0.95 -9.74 -8.97
N VAL A 40 -2.28 -9.60 -8.86
CA VAL A 40 -3.23 -10.09 -9.87
C VAL A 40 -2.93 -9.47 -11.24
N TRP A 41 -2.73 -8.15 -11.31
CA TRP A 41 -2.36 -7.47 -12.54
C TRP A 41 -1.06 -8.02 -13.10
N ARG A 42 0.02 -8.08 -12.30
CA ARG A 42 1.32 -8.54 -12.78
C ARG A 42 1.27 -9.99 -13.28
N THR A 43 0.56 -10.88 -12.57
CA THR A 43 0.37 -12.26 -13.02
C THR A 43 -0.42 -12.33 -14.32
N TRP A 44 -1.44 -11.50 -14.50
CA TRP A 44 -2.19 -11.41 -15.75
C TRP A 44 -1.33 -10.96 -16.94
N THR A 45 -0.50 -9.93 -16.75
CA THR A 45 0.44 -9.46 -17.79
C THR A 45 1.47 -10.54 -18.14
N PHE A 46 2.02 -11.24 -17.13
CA PHE A 46 2.97 -12.32 -17.34
C PHE A 46 2.40 -13.45 -18.21
N VAL A 47 1.16 -13.85 -17.96
CA VAL A 47 0.48 -14.91 -18.73
C VAL A 47 0.14 -14.47 -20.16
N ASN A 48 -0.29 -13.22 -20.36
CA ASN A 48 -0.75 -12.76 -21.67
C ASN A 48 0.37 -12.25 -22.60
N GLU A 49 1.45 -11.68 -22.03
CA GLU A 49 2.50 -11.03 -22.81
C GLU A 49 3.75 -11.89 -23.00
N ASN A 50 3.77 -13.14 -22.51
CA ASN A 50 4.94 -14.02 -22.51
C ASN A 50 6.20 -13.31 -21.97
N GLU A 51 6.03 -12.51 -20.90
CA GLU A 51 7.14 -11.82 -20.27
C GLU A 51 8.19 -12.84 -19.76
N LYS A 52 9.48 -12.49 -19.83
CA LYS A 52 10.53 -13.32 -19.23
C LYS A 52 10.31 -13.42 -17.72
N LEU A 53 10.40 -14.64 -17.18
CA LEU A 53 10.19 -14.92 -15.75
C LEU A 53 11.06 -14.05 -14.84
N LEU A 54 12.31 -13.76 -15.24
CA LEU A 54 13.20 -12.84 -14.51
C LEU A 54 12.65 -11.41 -14.44
N HIS A 55 12.07 -10.91 -15.53
CA HIS A 55 11.49 -9.57 -15.58
C HIS A 55 10.25 -9.47 -14.69
N TYR A 56 9.40 -10.49 -14.76
CA TYR A 56 8.23 -10.63 -13.88
C TYR A 56 8.63 -10.65 -12.40
N ALA A 57 9.56 -11.54 -12.03
CA ALA A 57 9.99 -11.72 -10.65
C ALA A 57 10.62 -10.46 -10.07
N LEU A 58 11.43 -9.74 -10.85
CA LEU A 58 12.10 -8.53 -10.39
C LEU A 58 11.10 -7.39 -10.14
N ILE A 59 10.20 -7.13 -11.10
CA ILE A 59 9.17 -6.10 -10.96
C ILE A 59 8.20 -6.43 -9.82
N LEU A 60 7.77 -7.69 -9.73
CA LEU A 60 6.85 -8.13 -8.68
C LEU A 60 7.47 -7.96 -7.30
N SER A 61 8.72 -8.40 -7.12
CA SER A 61 9.41 -8.33 -5.83
C SER A 61 9.65 -6.90 -5.37
N VAL A 62 10.14 -6.03 -6.28
CA VAL A 62 10.38 -4.62 -5.96
C VAL A 62 9.06 -3.90 -5.67
N GLY A 63 8.04 -4.08 -6.52
CA GLY A 63 6.73 -3.44 -6.34
C GLY A 63 6.05 -3.86 -5.02
N LEU A 64 6.10 -5.15 -4.68
CA LEU A 64 5.58 -5.64 -3.41
C LEU A 64 6.36 -5.10 -2.21
N ALA A 65 7.69 -5.03 -2.27
CA ALA A 65 8.50 -4.49 -1.18
C ALA A 65 8.12 -3.04 -0.88
N PHE A 66 7.93 -2.20 -1.90
CA PHE A 66 7.48 -0.82 -1.74
C PHE A 66 6.05 -0.74 -1.17
N LEU A 67 5.11 -1.52 -1.71
CA LEU A 67 3.71 -1.51 -1.27
C LEU A 67 3.56 -1.98 0.19
N ILE A 68 4.26 -3.05 0.56
CA ILE A 68 4.26 -3.58 1.93
C ILE A 68 4.98 -2.61 2.87
N GLY A 69 6.11 -2.04 2.46
CA GLY A 69 6.85 -1.06 3.25
C GLY A 69 6.00 0.17 3.59
N GLY A 70 5.40 0.80 2.58
CA GLY A 70 4.52 1.96 2.78
C GLY A 70 3.27 1.65 3.60
N TRP A 71 2.73 0.44 3.45
CA TRP A 71 1.62 -0.04 4.28
C TRP A 71 2.03 -0.22 5.75
N TYR A 72 3.16 -0.87 6.00
CA TYR A 72 3.69 -1.10 7.34
C TYR A 72 3.98 0.22 8.07
N GLU A 73 4.61 1.17 7.38
CA GLU A 73 4.92 2.49 7.94
C GLU A 73 3.65 3.28 8.29
N GLY A 74 2.67 3.33 7.37
CA GLY A 74 1.38 3.97 7.64
C GLY A 74 0.65 3.37 8.86
N ARG A 75 0.75 2.04 9.06
CA ARG A 75 0.21 1.36 10.22
C ARG A 75 0.97 1.66 11.50
N ASN A 76 2.29 1.80 11.42
CA ASN A 76 3.11 2.12 12.58
C ASN A 76 2.77 3.52 13.13
N VAL A 77 2.59 4.51 12.26
CA VAL A 77 2.18 5.87 12.65
C VAL A 77 0.83 5.88 13.40
N VAL A 78 -0.16 5.13 12.92
CA VAL A 78 -1.47 5.02 13.61
C VAL A 78 -1.33 4.34 14.97
N ARG A 79 -0.48 3.30 15.06
CA ARG A 79 -0.24 2.58 16.31
C ARG A 79 0.46 3.46 17.34
N GLU A 80 1.44 4.25 16.93
CA GLU A 80 2.14 5.19 17.81
C GLU A 80 1.22 6.30 18.30
N LYS A 81 0.39 6.89 17.43
CA LYS A 81 -0.61 7.88 17.84
C LYS A 81 -1.58 7.31 18.88
N ARG A 82 -2.08 6.09 18.69
CA ARG A 82 -2.94 5.43 19.70
C ARG A 82 -2.21 5.19 21.02
N LYS A 83 -0.93 4.81 20.97
CA LYS A 83 -0.12 4.58 22.17
C LYS A 83 0.10 5.87 22.96
N GLN A 84 0.32 6.99 22.26
CA GLN A 84 0.43 8.32 22.88
C GLN A 84 -0.89 8.77 23.51
N GLU A 85 -2.01 8.62 22.81
CA GLU A 85 -3.35 8.90 23.35
C GLU A 85 -3.64 8.05 24.60
N LEU A 86 -3.32 6.75 24.57
CA LEU A 86 -3.51 5.86 25.72
C LEU A 86 -2.64 6.27 26.93
N ASN A 87 -1.38 6.66 26.69
CA ASN A 87 -0.49 7.13 27.74
C ASN A 87 -0.97 8.44 28.37
N LYS A 88 -1.53 9.34 27.55
CA LYS A 88 -2.15 10.58 28.02
C LYS A 88 -3.35 10.27 28.92
N MET A 89 -4.25 9.38 28.50
CA MET A 89 -5.38 8.94 29.33
C MET A 89 -4.91 8.35 30.67
N LYS A 90 -3.92 7.45 30.66
CA LYS A 90 -3.34 6.89 31.90
C LYS A 90 -2.75 7.96 32.83
N SER A 91 -2.12 9.00 32.29
CA SER A 91 -1.55 10.07 33.12
C SER A 91 -2.60 10.94 33.82
N TYR A 92 -3.80 11.06 33.26
CA TYR A 92 -4.93 11.75 33.89
C TYR A 92 -5.69 10.87 34.87
N ASP A 93 -5.70 9.55 34.66
CA ASP A 93 -6.36 8.57 35.52
C ASP A 93 -5.56 8.24 36.79
N MET A 94 -4.22 8.39 36.74
CA MET A 94 -3.33 8.20 37.90
C MET A 94 -3.18 9.45 38.79
N LYS A 95 -3.93 10.52 38.52
CA LYS A 95 -3.97 11.75 39.33
C LYS A 95 -5.32 11.85 40.03
#